data_AF-A0A3S9SYD2-F1
#
_entry.id   AF-A0A3S9SYD2-F1
#
_cell.length_a   1.000
_cell.length_b   1.000
_cell.length_c   1.000
_cell.angle_alpha   90.00
_cell.angle_beta   90.00
_cell.angle_gamma   90.00
#
_symmetry.space_group_name_H-M   'P 1'
#
loop_
_entity.id
_entity.type
_entity.pdbx_description
1 polymer ?
#
loop_
_entity_poly.entity_id
_entity_poly.type
_entity_poly.pdbx_seq_one_letter_code
_entity_poly.pdbx_strand_id
1 'polypeptide(L)'
;MQKDLHHAGTYVLCRIAGMKSKYAKIVAYAAQQVDDATHGHALKFENGGLFKQTMTAHKALSPLNLDVSDALEVWIPFHFLPRGKSMKNPDGLITGPDSKVLKLLLEDIEKSSHSPLALYRLGIGLHCYADTFTHQDFKGFCDKHNDITLVSAVDKRGIWESLKMFFINNFTNFVPIGHVQALANPDIPNAIWSYCREDGVIIEVNNLRERFIPALESMYCFLYYYLQRNTQFKANVALKSFRFYSERLIEVLKFEGNVEERHKNWLDKIHQNYFEFEDFDEIDKTLSYDPREWFREAVEAVKVKNLLKKLEYRAYNYYLFRKKENFYNSNWVRFMRAAAEHKFVVVNDILPKCGVNVG
;
A
#
# COMPACT_ATOMS: atom_id res chain seq x y z
N MET A 1 -0.12 5.26 3.48
CA MET A 1 0.90 6.22 2.96
C MET A 1 0.48 6.73 1.59
N GLN A 2 1.29 7.59 0.95
CA GLN A 2 0.96 8.13 -0.38
C GLN A 2 1.94 7.70 -1.47
N LYS A 3 1.59 8.00 -2.72
CA LYS A 3 2.28 7.55 -3.94
C LYS A 3 3.75 7.93 -4.00
N ASP A 4 4.14 9.03 -3.37
CA ASP A 4 5.52 9.44 -3.21
C ASP A 4 6.35 8.37 -2.48
N LEU A 5 5.85 7.78 -1.40
CA LEU A 5 6.59 6.72 -0.69
C LEU A 5 6.30 5.32 -1.21
N HIS A 6 5.02 4.94 -1.40
CA HIS A 6 4.66 3.58 -1.82
C HIS A 6 5.26 3.22 -3.17
N HIS A 7 5.34 4.16 -4.11
CA HIS A 7 6.05 3.97 -5.37
C HIS A 7 7.53 4.36 -5.26
N ALA A 8 7.83 5.66 -5.18
CA ALA A 8 9.18 6.15 -5.43
C ALA A 8 10.13 5.90 -4.25
N GLY A 9 9.66 6.06 -3.01
CA GLY A 9 10.39 5.64 -1.82
C GLY A 9 10.76 4.16 -1.85
N THR A 10 9.79 3.27 -2.13
CA THR A 10 10.03 1.82 -2.30
C THR A 10 11.07 1.53 -3.39
N TYR A 11 10.99 2.22 -4.54
CA TYR A 11 11.98 2.07 -5.61
C TYR A 11 13.38 2.42 -5.13
N VAL A 12 13.55 3.59 -4.50
CA VAL A 12 14.84 4.06 -4.00
C VAL A 12 15.40 3.08 -2.97
N LEU A 13 14.57 2.62 -2.01
CA LEU A 13 14.98 1.64 -1.01
C LEU A 13 15.48 0.34 -1.65
N CYS A 14 14.78 -0.17 -2.66
CA CYS A 14 15.22 -1.35 -3.41
C CYS A 14 16.58 -1.11 -4.07
N ARG A 15 16.77 0.04 -4.73
CA ARG A 15 18.02 0.38 -5.41
C ARG A 15 19.19 0.52 -4.44
N ILE A 16 19.04 1.29 -3.37
CA ILE A 16 20.13 1.51 -2.39
C ILE A 16 20.46 0.23 -1.60
N ALA A 17 19.51 -0.71 -1.47
CA ALA A 17 19.77 -2.04 -0.91
C ALA A 17 20.51 -2.98 -1.89
N GLY A 18 20.71 -2.55 -3.13
CA GLY A 18 21.45 -3.27 -4.17
C GLY A 18 20.59 -4.12 -5.09
N MET A 19 19.29 -3.82 -5.24
CA MET A 19 18.44 -4.48 -6.24
C MET A 19 18.65 -3.87 -7.62
N LYS A 20 18.69 -4.70 -8.67
CA LYS A 20 18.72 -4.21 -10.06
C LYS A 20 17.47 -3.39 -10.39
N SER A 21 17.65 -2.33 -11.18
CA SER A 21 16.61 -1.42 -11.69
C SER A 21 15.31 -2.10 -12.12
N LYS A 22 15.42 -3.12 -12.97
CA LYS A 22 14.28 -3.86 -13.55
C LYS A 22 13.43 -4.56 -12.50
N TYR A 23 14.04 -5.01 -11.41
CA TYR A 23 13.31 -5.68 -10.31
C TYR A 23 12.76 -4.65 -9.34
N ALA A 24 13.54 -3.59 -9.04
CA ALA A 24 13.08 -2.47 -8.22
C ALA A 24 11.82 -1.81 -8.82
N LYS A 25 11.76 -1.64 -10.15
CA LYS A 25 10.57 -1.13 -10.85
C LYS A 25 9.34 -2.00 -10.59
N ILE A 26 9.48 -3.34 -10.64
CA ILE A 26 8.36 -4.26 -10.40
C ILE A 26 7.89 -4.18 -8.95
N VAL A 27 8.82 -4.17 -8.00
CA VAL A 27 8.52 -4.11 -6.56
C VAL A 27 7.81 -2.79 -6.21
N ALA A 28 8.34 -1.67 -6.69
CA ALA A 28 7.77 -0.33 -6.48
C ALA A 28 6.39 -0.17 -7.11
N TYR A 29 6.21 -0.66 -8.35
CA TYR A 29 4.90 -0.65 -8.98
C TYR A 29 3.92 -1.54 -8.20
N ALA A 30 4.32 -2.73 -7.79
CA ALA A 30 3.45 -3.63 -7.01
C ALA A 30 3.04 -3.00 -5.66
N ALA A 31 3.95 -2.32 -4.97
CA ALA A 31 3.65 -1.61 -3.73
C ALA A 31 2.56 -0.56 -3.97
N GLN A 32 2.75 0.36 -4.92
CA GLN A 32 1.74 1.37 -5.23
C GLN A 32 0.42 0.79 -5.76
N GLN A 33 0.49 -0.32 -6.50
CA GLN A 33 -0.69 -0.94 -7.08
C GLN A 33 -1.65 -1.49 -6.01
N VAL A 34 -1.20 -1.68 -4.76
CA VAL A 34 -2.06 -1.99 -3.61
C VAL A 34 -3.12 -0.90 -3.41
N ASP A 35 -2.75 0.37 -3.45
CA ASP A 35 -3.70 1.50 -3.33
C ASP A 35 -4.60 1.65 -4.58
N ASP A 36 -4.09 1.26 -5.75
CA ASP A 36 -4.76 1.52 -7.03
C ASP A 36 -5.66 0.37 -7.53
N ALA A 37 -5.50 -0.85 -7.00
CA ALA A 37 -6.27 -2.03 -7.38
C ALA A 37 -7.66 -2.05 -6.70
N THR A 38 -8.51 -1.15 -7.18
CA THR A 38 -9.86 -0.88 -6.67
C THR A 38 -10.99 -1.65 -7.38
N HIS A 39 -10.65 -2.64 -8.19
CA HIS A 39 -11.62 -3.42 -8.96
C HIS A 39 -11.64 -4.87 -8.46
N GLY A 40 -12.77 -5.29 -7.88
CA GLY A 40 -13.00 -6.68 -7.43
C GLY A 40 -13.87 -7.52 -8.36
N HIS A 41 -14.32 -7.00 -9.51
CA HIS A 41 -15.22 -7.75 -10.40
C HIS A 41 -14.48 -8.79 -11.27
N ALA A 42 -15.20 -9.81 -11.71
CA ALA A 42 -14.67 -10.78 -12.67
C ALA A 42 -14.68 -10.21 -14.10
N LEU A 43 -13.64 -10.53 -14.86
CA LEU A 43 -13.56 -10.29 -16.30
C LEU A 43 -13.97 -11.56 -17.04
N LYS A 44 -14.88 -11.43 -18.01
CA LYS A 44 -15.20 -12.51 -18.97
C LYS A 44 -14.55 -12.18 -20.31
N PHE A 45 -13.73 -13.09 -20.81
CA PHE A 45 -13.01 -12.91 -22.08
C PHE A 45 -13.77 -13.52 -23.26
N GLU A 46 -13.60 -12.94 -24.45
CA GLU A 46 -14.26 -13.40 -25.69
C GLU A 46 -13.95 -14.84 -26.05
N ASN A 47 -12.70 -15.26 -25.86
CA ASN A 47 -12.25 -16.63 -26.15
C ASN A 47 -12.65 -17.65 -25.06
N GLY A 48 -13.52 -17.26 -24.13
CA GLY A 48 -13.86 -18.06 -22.96
C GLY A 48 -12.86 -17.89 -21.82
N GLY A 49 -13.34 -18.20 -20.61
CA GLY A 49 -12.59 -18.06 -19.37
C GLY A 49 -12.93 -16.79 -18.59
N LEU A 50 -12.81 -16.93 -17.27
CA LEU A 50 -13.08 -15.89 -16.29
C LEU A 50 -11.79 -15.57 -15.54
N PHE A 51 -11.63 -14.30 -15.15
CA PHE A 51 -10.56 -13.90 -14.24
C PHE A 51 -11.14 -12.98 -13.16
N LYS A 52 -11.12 -13.45 -11.91
CA LYS A 52 -11.54 -12.66 -10.76
C LYS A 52 -10.37 -11.77 -10.33
N GLN A 53 -10.60 -10.46 -10.32
CA GLN A 53 -9.63 -9.50 -9.80
C GLN A 53 -9.61 -9.54 -8.26
N THR A 54 -8.43 -9.33 -7.70
CA THR A 54 -8.25 -9.12 -6.26
C THR A 54 -8.30 -7.62 -6.00
N MET A 55 -9.31 -7.20 -5.25
CA MET A 55 -9.40 -5.82 -4.79
C MET A 55 -8.53 -5.66 -3.56
N THR A 56 -7.69 -4.62 -3.54
CA THR A 56 -6.79 -4.34 -2.42
C THR A 56 -6.98 -2.94 -1.85
N ALA A 57 -7.85 -2.11 -2.46
CA ALA A 57 -8.24 -0.79 -1.95
C ALA A 57 -9.65 -0.41 -2.42
N HIS A 58 -10.24 0.64 -1.84
CA HIS A 58 -11.54 1.20 -2.26
C HIS A 58 -11.37 2.59 -2.88
N LYS A 59 -12.12 2.91 -3.95
CA LYS A 59 -12.08 4.24 -4.62
C LYS A 59 -12.61 5.39 -3.78
N ALA A 60 -13.57 5.10 -2.90
CA ALA A 60 -14.18 6.08 -2.02
C ALA A 60 -14.79 5.35 -0.81
N LEU A 61 -14.74 6.02 0.34
CA LEU A 61 -15.53 5.63 1.50
C LEU A 61 -16.99 5.85 1.15
N SER A 62 -17.78 4.77 1.18
CA SER A 62 -19.23 4.83 1.02
C SER A 62 -19.83 3.95 2.10
N PRO A 63 -21.06 4.20 2.59
CA PRO A 63 -21.73 3.35 3.58
C PRO A 63 -21.72 1.86 3.24
N LEU A 64 -21.62 1.51 1.94
CA LEU A 64 -21.53 0.13 1.44
C LEU A 64 -20.16 -0.53 1.65
N ASN A 65 -19.11 0.24 1.92
CA ASN A 65 -17.75 -0.24 2.16
C ASN A 65 -17.33 -0.09 3.63
N LEU A 66 -18.28 0.08 4.57
CA LEU A 66 -18.02 0.31 6.00
C LEU A 66 -18.42 -0.91 6.86
N ASP A 67 -18.74 -2.05 6.24
CA ASP A 67 -19.03 -3.31 6.93
C ASP A 67 -17.73 -4.06 7.26
N VAL A 68 -17.75 -4.82 8.35
CA VAL A 68 -16.66 -5.66 8.84
C VAL A 68 -16.19 -6.65 7.76
N SER A 69 -17.08 -7.10 6.88
CA SER A 69 -16.68 -7.97 5.76
C SER A 69 -15.65 -7.30 4.83
N ASP A 70 -15.80 -6.01 4.53
CA ASP A 70 -14.84 -5.29 3.68
C ASP A 70 -13.53 -5.01 4.42
N ALA A 71 -13.60 -4.77 5.73
CA ALA A 71 -12.42 -4.64 6.58
C ALA A 71 -11.51 -5.88 6.51
N LEU A 72 -12.10 -7.09 6.54
CA LEU A 72 -11.38 -8.35 6.46
C LEU A 72 -10.82 -8.64 5.06
N GLU A 73 -11.52 -8.18 4.03
CA GLU A 73 -11.16 -8.45 2.64
C GLU A 73 -10.09 -7.48 2.11
N VAL A 74 -10.06 -6.24 2.61
CA VAL A 74 -9.24 -5.15 2.05
C VAL A 74 -8.38 -4.46 3.10
N TRP A 75 -8.96 -3.90 4.16
CA TRP A 75 -8.21 -3.01 5.05
C TRP A 75 -7.18 -3.72 5.92
N ILE A 76 -7.59 -4.74 6.67
CA ILE A 76 -6.70 -5.51 7.56
C ILE A 76 -5.56 -6.18 6.79
N PRO A 77 -5.78 -6.90 5.67
CA PRO A 77 -4.70 -7.58 4.98
C PRO A 77 -3.72 -6.65 4.26
N PHE A 78 -4.12 -5.44 3.86
CA PHE A 78 -3.30 -4.58 2.99
C PHE A 78 -2.86 -3.24 3.60
N HIS A 79 -3.66 -2.62 4.47
CA HIS A 79 -3.44 -1.23 4.94
C HIS A 79 -3.31 -1.07 6.45
N PHE A 80 -3.94 -1.95 7.24
CA PHE A 80 -3.99 -1.84 8.71
C PHE A 80 -3.58 -3.16 9.33
N LEU A 81 -2.34 -3.57 9.06
CA LEU A 81 -1.82 -4.85 9.53
C LEU A 81 -1.75 -4.85 11.07
N PRO A 82 -2.57 -5.68 11.75
CA PRO A 82 -2.65 -5.70 13.20
C PRO A 82 -1.35 -6.10 13.87
N ARG A 83 -1.11 -5.62 15.10
CA ARG A 83 0.08 -6.04 15.87
C ARG A 83 -0.03 -7.47 16.43
N GLY A 84 -1.24 -8.02 16.53
CA GLY A 84 -1.51 -9.24 17.26
C GLY A 84 -1.66 -9.01 18.77
N LYS A 85 -2.21 -10.00 19.47
CA LYS A 85 -2.50 -9.91 20.90
C LYS A 85 -1.24 -9.81 21.74
N SER A 86 -1.24 -8.90 22.71
CA SER A 86 -0.22 -8.78 23.75
C SER A 86 -0.80 -8.15 25.01
N MET A 87 -0.05 -8.09 26.11
CA MET A 87 -0.51 -7.40 27.34
C MET A 87 -0.87 -5.92 27.09
N LYS A 88 -0.17 -5.25 26.17
CA LYS A 88 -0.42 -3.84 25.81
C LYS A 88 -1.45 -3.67 24.68
N ASN A 89 -1.85 -4.76 24.02
CA ASN A 89 -2.81 -4.76 22.91
C ASN A 89 -3.73 -5.99 23.04
N PRO A 90 -4.66 -6.01 24.00
CA PRO A 90 -5.43 -7.21 24.35
C PRO A 90 -6.41 -7.65 23.25
N ASP A 91 -6.94 -6.73 22.44
CA ASP A 91 -7.76 -7.08 21.26
C ASP A 91 -6.91 -7.56 20.07
N GLY A 92 -5.65 -7.12 20.01
CA GLY A 92 -4.69 -7.53 19.00
C GLY A 92 -4.82 -6.81 17.66
N LEU A 93 -5.79 -5.92 17.51
CA LEU A 93 -6.24 -5.39 16.21
C LEU A 93 -5.68 -4.00 15.87
N ILE A 94 -5.05 -3.33 16.84
CA ILE A 94 -4.34 -2.06 16.60
C ILE A 94 -3.16 -2.30 15.65
N THR A 95 -2.99 -1.45 14.65
CA THR A 95 -1.88 -1.47 13.67
C THR A 95 -0.58 -0.97 14.30
N GLY A 96 0.56 -1.53 13.92
CA GLY A 96 1.87 -0.99 14.34
C GLY A 96 3.08 -1.81 13.89
N PRO A 97 4.28 -1.18 13.87
CA PRO A 97 5.46 -1.71 13.20
C PRO A 97 6.22 -2.78 13.99
N ASP A 98 6.22 -2.70 15.33
CA ASP A 98 6.82 -3.74 16.16
C ASP A 98 5.74 -4.78 16.51
N SER A 99 5.63 -5.80 15.67
CA SER A 99 4.62 -6.85 15.81
C SER A 99 5.03 -8.24 15.35
N LYS A 100 4.48 -9.24 16.03
CA LYS A 100 4.62 -10.65 15.65
C LYS A 100 3.99 -10.92 14.28
N VAL A 101 2.87 -10.26 13.98
CA VAL A 101 2.17 -10.37 12.68
C VAL A 101 3.08 -9.91 11.54
N LEU A 102 3.67 -8.72 11.65
CA LEU A 102 4.58 -8.22 10.62
C LEU A 102 5.80 -9.12 10.46
N LYS A 103 6.40 -9.58 11.57
CA LYS A 103 7.53 -10.53 11.51
C LYS A 103 7.18 -11.79 10.72
N LEU A 104 6.03 -12.41 11.01
CA LEU A 104 5.57 -13.61 10.28
C LEU A 104 5.28 -13.31 8.80
N LEU A 105 4.76 -12.12 8.48
CA LEU A 105 4.55 -11.69 7.10
C LEU A 105 5.89 -11.57 6.35
N LEU A 106 6.89 -10.95 6.94
CA LEU A 106 8.22 -10.82 6.34
C LEU A 106 8.89 -12.19 6.14
N GLU A 107 8.76 -13.11 7.11
CA GLU A 107 9.23 -14.50 6.99
C GLU A 107 8.52 -15.27 5.86
N ASP A 108 7.21 -15.05 5.66
CA ASP A 108 6.46 -15.67 4.56
C ASP A 108 6.92 -15.13 3.19
N ILE A 109 7.11 -13.82 3.08
CA ILE A 109 7.64 -13.18 1.87
C ILE A 109 9.01 -13.75 1.51
N GLU A 110 9.90 -13.91 2.50
CA GLU A 110 11.21 -14.53 2.30
C GLU A 110 11.10 -15.97 1.79
N LYS A 111 10.15 -16.77 2.29
CA LYS A 111 9.92 -18.16 1.82
C LYS A 111 9.39 -18.21 0.39
N SER A 112 8.64 -17.19 -0.03
CA SER A 112 8.07 -17.10 -1.38
C SER A 112 9.08 -16.73 -2.47
N SER A 113 10.36 -16.53 -2.14
CA SER A 113 11.32 -15.86 -3.01
C SER A 113 11.71 -16.61 -4.30
N HIS A 114 11.46 -17.92 -4.35
CA HIS A 114 11.62 -18.76 -5.55
C HIS A 114 10.38 -18.77 -6.46
N SER A 115 9.25 -18.23 -5.98
CA SER A 115 8.01 -18.14 -6.75
C SER A 115 8.15 -17.13 -7.89
N PRO A 116 7.47 -17.34 -9.04
CA PRO A 116 7.31 -16.29 -10.05
C PRO A 116 6.58 -15.04 -9.53
N LEU A 117 5.97 -15.13 -8.33
CA LEU A 117 5.28 -14.03 -7.65
C LEU A 117 6.17 -13.25 -6.66
N ALA A 118 7.42 -13.68 -6.43
CA ALA A 118 8.30 -13.17 -5.38
C ALA A 118 8.39 -11.63 -5.32
N LEU A 119 8.63 -10.97 -6.46
CA LEU A 119 8.76 -9.50 -6.50
C LEU A 119 7.43 -8.78 -6.21
N TYR A 120 6.30 -9.38 -6.57
CA TYR A 120 4.98 -8.81 -6.31
C TYR A 120 4.59 -9.01 -4.84
N ARG A 121 4.86 -10.19 -4.27
CA ARG A 121 4.72 -10.46 -2.83
C ARG A 121 5.60 -9.51 -2.02
N LEU A 122 6.84 -9.28 -2.46
CA LEU A 122 7.76 -8.31 -1.84
C LEU A 122 7.19 -6.89 -1.89
N GLY A 123 6.69 -6.43 -3.04
CA GLY A 123 6.08 -5.10 -3.18
C GLY A 123 4.86 -4.90 -2.27
N ILE A 124 3.93 -5.86 -2.28
CA ILE A 124 2.74 -5.84 -1.40
C ILE A 124 3.16 -5.87 0.08
N GLY A 125 4.18 -6.65 0.41
CA GLY A 125 4.73 -6.73 1.76
C GLY A 125 5.35 -5.42 2.23
N LEU A 126 6.14 -4.76 1.37
CA LEU A 126 6.76 -3.48 1.65
C LEU A 126 5.71 -2.36 1.79
N HIS A 127 4.63 -2.42 1.00
CA HIS A 127 3.46 -1.56 1.20
C HIS A 127 2.91 -1.71 2.62
N CYS A 128 2.57 -2.94 3.02
CA CYS A 128 2.03 -3.23 4.35
C CYS A 128 3.00 -2.83 5.47
N TYR A 129 4.29 -3.10 5.28
CA TYR A 129 5.35 -2.75 6.24
C TYR A 129 5.37 -1.24 6.45
N ALA A 130 5.39 -0.47 5.36
CA ALA A 130 5.35 0.97 5.42
C ALA A 130 4.08 1.43 6.20
N ASP A 131 2.89 0.93 5.81
CA ASP A 131 1.62 1.31 6.45
C ASP A 131 1.55 0.95 7.94
N THR A 132 2.31 -0.04 8.42
CA THR A 132 2.38 -0.31 9.87
C THR A 132 2.93 0.87 10.67
N PHE A 133 3.78 1.72 10.08
CA PHE A 133 4.29 2.93 10.73
C PHE A 133 3.32 4.10 10.61
N THR A 134 2.75 4.34 9.43
CA THR A 134 1.90 5.52 9.20
C THR A 134 0.50 5.35 9.73
N HIS A 135 -0.04 4.14 9.72
CA HIS A 135 -1.37 3.85 10.28
C HIS A 135 -1.30 3.29 11.70
N GLN A 136 -0.14 3.40 12.37
CA GLN A 136 0.00 2.97 13.76
C GLN A 136 -1.05 3.65 14.65
N ASP A 137 -1.51 2.91 15.65
CA ASP A 137 -2.54 3.34 16.61
C ASP A 137 -3.98 3.43 16.04
N PHE A 138 -4.19 2.99 14.80
CA PHE A 138 -5.51 2.83 14.20
C PHE A 138 -5.84 1.36 13.91
N LYS A 139 -7.14 1.06 13.83
CA LYS A 139 -7.69 -0.26 13.52
C LYS A 139 -8.31 -0.27 12.13
N GLY A 140 -8.07 -1.35 11.38
CA GLY A 140 -8.58 -1.51 10.01
C GLY A 140 -10.06 -1.88 9.91
N PHE A 141 -10.92 -1.47 10.84
CA PHE A 141 -12.38 -1.70 10.84
C PHE A 141 -13.07 -0.64 11.71
N CYS A 142 -14.40 -0.60 11.70
CA CYS A 142 -15.21 0.30 12.54
C CYS A 142 -14.96 0.01 14.03
N ASP A 143 -14.26 0.91 14.73
CA ASP A 143 -14.01 0.78 16.17
C ASP A 143 -13.96 2.15 16.85
N LYS A 144 -14.50 2.25 18.06
CA LYS A 144 -14.46 3.49 18.85
C LYS A 144 -13.03 3.98 19.11
N HIS A 145 -12.04 3.08 19.08
CA HIS A 145 -10.62 3.43 19.14
C HIS A 145 -10.19 4.29 17.95
N ASN A 146 -10.89 4.27 16.83
CA ASN A 146 -10.57 5.17 15.72
C ASN A 146 -11.24 6.55 15.88
N ASP A 147 -12.10 6.73 16.89
CA ASP A 147 -12.79 8.00 17.13
C ASP A 147 -11.86 8.97 17.84
N ILE A 148 -11.47 10.01 17.10
CA ILE A 148 -10.48 11.00 17.44
C ILE A 148 -10.94 12.40 17.01
N THR A 149 -10.65 13.39 17.84
CA THR A 149 -10.81 14.79 17.50
C THR A 149 -9.45 15.37 17.09
N LEU A 150 -9.34 15.90 15.87
CA LEU A 150 -8.14 16.60 15.44
C LEU A 150 -7.93 17.87 16.27
N VAL A 151 -6.73 18.01 16.85
CA VAL A 151 -6.32 19.17 17.66
C VAL A 151 -5.45 20.11 16.81
N SER A 152 -4.44 19.56 16.14
CA SER A 152 -3.62 20.27 15.15
C SER A 152 -3.38 19.39 13.94
N ALA A 153 -3.37 19.97 12.74
CA ALA A 153 -3.26 19.22 11.50
C ALA A 153 -2.69 20.07 10.36
N VAL A 154 -1.95 19.42 9.47
CA VAL A 154 -1.51 19.98 8.18
C VAL A 154 -2.66 19.91 7.18
N ASP A 155 -3.30 18.74 7.07
CA ASP A 155 -4.52 18.57 6.29
C ASP A 155 -5.76 18.79 7.18
N LYS A 156 -6.64 19.70 6.76
CA LYS A 156 -7.82 20.12 7.54
C LYS A 156 -9.08 19.88 6.73
N ARG A 157 -10.17 19.48 7.40
CA ARG A 157 -11.46 19.30 6.72
C ARG A 157 -11.92 20.61 6.09
N GLY A 158 -12.23 20.56 4.80
CA GLY A 158 -12.99 21.62 4.15
C GLY A 158 -14.42 21.70 4.70
N ILE A 159 -15.05 22.86 4.57
CA ILE A 159 -16.41 23.14 5.09
C ILE A 159 -17.42 22.08 4.62
N TRP A 160 -17.35 21.67 3.36
CA TRP A 160 -18.25 20.67 2.77
C TRP A 160 -18.07 19.25 3.34
N GLU A 161 -16.83 18.84 3.60
CA GLU A 161 -16.54 17.54 4.21
C GLU A 161 -16.91 17.53 5.69
N SER A 162 -16.72 18.66 6.39
CA SER A 162 -17.22 18.84 7.76
C SER A 162 -18.75 18.71 7.81
N LEU A 163 -19.47 19.30 6.86
CA LEU A 163 -20.93 19.16 6.75
C LEU A 163 -21.33 17.71 6.47
N LYS A 164 -20.71 17.03 5.50
CA LYS A 164 -21.00 15.60 5.22
C LYS A 164 -20.76 14.72 6.44
N MET A 165 -19.63 14.87 7.11
CA MET A 165 -19.32 14.09 8.32
C MET A 165 -20.29 14.40 9.46
N PHE A 166 -20.74 15.64 9.60
CA PHE A 166 -21.79 16.00 10.55
C PHE A 166 -23.12 15.29 10.24
N PHE A 167 -23.52 15.21 8.97
CA PHE A 167 -24.72 14.45 8.58
C PHE A 167 -24.55 12.94 8.81
N ILE A 168 -23.40 12.37 8.45
CA ILE A 168 -23.13 10.94 8.67
C ILE A 168 -23.18 10.63 10.17
N ASN A 169 -22.46 11.38 11.01
CA ASN A 169 -22.40 11.12 12.45
C ASN A 169 -23.74 11.34 13.17
N ASN A 170 -24.59 12.27 12.73
CA ASN A 170 -25.88 12.54 13.38
C ASN A 170 -27.01 11.62 12.93
N PHE A 171 -26.93 11.06 11.72
CA PHE A 171 -28.00 10.22 11.16
C PHE A 171 -27.63 8.74 11.07
N THR A 172 -26.37 8.39 11.36
CA THR A 172 -25.89 7.02 11.48
C THR A 172 -25.02 6.93 12.73
N ASN A 173 -25.11 5.82 13.49
CA ASN A 173 -24.18 5.52 14.59
C ASN A 173 -22.80 5.15 14.00
N PHE A 174 -22.21 6.09 13.26
CA PHE A 174 -21.00 5.87 12.48
C PHE A 174 -19.81 5.79 13.41
N VAL A 175 -19.15 4.63 13.38
CA VAL A 175 -17.89 4.41 14.07
C VAL A 175 -16.79 4.45 13.01
N PRO A 176 -15.76 5.31 13.14
CA PRO A 176 -14.77 5.49 12.10
C PRO A 176 -13.91 4.23 11.90
N ILE A 177 -13.43 4.09 10.66
CA ILE A 177 -12.44 3.09 10.28
C ILE A 177 -11.10 3.76 10.11
N GLY A 178 -10.05 3.09 10.58
CA GLY A 178 -8.69 3.51 10.32
C GLY A 178 -8.48 4.97 10.74
N HIS A 179 -7.74 5.70 9.91
CA HIS A 179 -7.42 7.11 10.15
C HIS A 179 -8.38 8.09 9.46
N VAL A 180 -9.61 7.68 9.12
CA VAL A 180 -10.57 8.51 8.35
C VAL A 180 -10.75 9.89 8.97
N GLN A 181 -10.87 9.97 10.30
CA GLN A 181 -11.04 11.25 10.98
C GLN A 181 -9.75 12.08 11.06
N ALA A 182 -8.58 11.45 10.97
CA ALA A 182 -7.28 12.08 10.89
C ALA A 182 -6.90 12.53 9.46
N LEU A 183 -7.75 12.23 8.46
CA LEU A 183 -7.57 12.63 7.06
C LEU A 183 -6.23 12.12 6.49
N ALA A 184 -5.58 12.90 5.63
CA ALA A 184 -4.28 12.56 5.06
C ALA A 184 -3.10 12.79 6.01
N ASN A 185 -3.32 13.34 7.22
CA ASN A 185 -2.22 13.69 8.12
C ASN A 185 -1.25 12.54 8.39
N PRO A 186 -1.67 11.29 8.65
CA PRO A 186 -0.72 10.18 8.86
C PRO A 186 0.12 9.84 7.62
N ASP A 187 -0.34 10.21 6.43
CA ASP A 187 0.29 9.89 5.14
C ASP A 187 1.19 10.99 4.59
N ILE A 188 1.22 12.16 5.23
CA ILE A 188 2.05 13.30 4.82
C ILE A 188 3.41 13.21 5.53
N PRO A 189 4.53 12.99 4.82
CA PRO A 189 5.82 12.69 5.46
C PRO A 189 6.33 13.73 6.45
N ASN A 190 6.14 15.01 6.14
CA ASN A 190 6.61 16.14 6.93
C ASN A 190 5.57 16.68 7.93
N ALA A 191 4.41 16.03 8.06
CA ALA A 191 3.36 16.53 8.94
C ALA A 191 3.71 16.38 10.42
N ILE A 192 3.45 17.45 11.16
CA ILE A 192 3.35 17.46 12.62
C ILE A 192 1.89 17.74 12.94
N TRP A 193 1.24 16.81 13.62
CA TRP A 193 -0.20 16.86 13.88
C TRP A 193 -0.52 16.24 15.24
N SER A 194 -1.71 16.50 15.75
CA SER A 194 -2.14 15.97 17.04
C SER A 194 -3.64 15.71 17.05
N TYR A 195 -4.04 14.76 17.89
CA TYR A 195 -5.43 14.39 18.06
C TYR A 195 -5.72 14.01 19.51
N CYS A 196 -6.98 14.14 19.90
CA CYS A 196 -7.49 13.82 21.22
C CYS A 196 -8.45 12.64 21.12
N ARG A 197 -8.38 11.73 22.09
CA ARG A 197 -9.33 10.61 22.24
C ARG A 197 -10.45 10.99 23.23
N GLU A 198 -11.48 10.15 23.33
CA GLU A 198 -12.61 10.38 24.27
C GLU A 198 -12.17 10.56 25.73
N ASP A 199 -11.05 9.95 26.13
CA ASP A 199 -10.48 10.05 27.48
C ASP A 199 -9.73 11.37 27.75
N GLY A 200 -9.68 12.27 26.76
CA GLY A 200 -9.01 13.57 26.86
C GLY A 200 -7.50 13.52 26.64
N VAL A 201 -6.91 12.35 26.34
CA VAL A 201 -5.48 12.22 26.07
C VAL A 201 -5.15 12.80 24.69
N ILE A 202 -4.26 13.79 24.68
CA ILE A 202 -3.73 14.39 23.46
C ILE A 202 -2.48 13.62 23.04
N ILE A 203 -2.48 13.15 21.79
CA ILE A 203 -1.36 12.48 21.16
C ILE A 203 -0.80 13.42 20.10
N GLU A 204 0.46 13.81 20.26
CA GLU A 204 1.23 14.55 19.26
C GLU A 204 2.03 13.58 18.40
N VAL A 205 2.12 13.87 17.11
CA VAL A 205 2.76 13.00 16.12
C VAL A 205 3.68 13.83 15.23
N ASN A 206 4.96 13.47 15.21
CA ASN A 206 5.91 13.94 14.21
C ASN A 206 6.17 12.83 13.17
N ASN A 207 5.46 12.88 12.05
CA ASN A 207 5.53 11.81 11.04
C ASN A 207 6.96 11.56 10.56
N LEU A 208 7.71 12.63 10.27
CA LEU A 208 9.05 12.52 9.72
C LEU A 208 9.96 11.71 10.65
N ARG A 209 9.99 12.07 11.94
CA ARG A 209 10.90 11.49 12.93
C ARG A 209 10.42 10.15 13.48
N GLU A 210 9.11 10.02 13.71
CA GLU A 210 8.55 8.87 14.45
C GLU A 210 8.03 7.77 13.53
N ARG A 211 7.73 8.09 12.26
CA ARG A 211 7.06 7.15 11.33
C ARG A 211 7.90 6.89 10.09
N PHE A 212 8.18 7.93 9.31
CA PHE A 212 8.77 7.79 7.97
C PHE A 212 10.24 7.40 8.01
N ILE A 213 11.09 8.08 8.79
CA ILE A 213 12.52 7.69 8.89
C ILE A 213 12.67 6.27 9.44
N PRO A 214 12.02 5.88 10.56
CA PRO A 214 12.08 4.50 11.06
C PRO A 214 11.56 3.46 10.07
N ALA A 215 10.49 3.79 9.32
CA ALA A 215 9.97 2.92 8.26
C ALA A 215 11.01 2.67 7.17
N LEU A 216 11.62 3.75 6.63
CA LEU A 216 12.64 3.64 5.58
C LEU A 216 13.85 2.82 6.05
N GLU A 217 14.32 3.05 7.28
CA GLU A 217 15.45 2.31 7.84
C GLU A 217 15.14 0.82 8.03
N SER A 218 13.95 0.52 8.56
CA SER A 218 13.52 -0.86 8.82
C SER A 218 13.30 -1.63 7.51
N MET A 219 12.67 -1.00 6.52
CA MET A 219 12.48 -1.56 5.18
C MET A 219 13.81 -1.74 4.45
N TYR A 220 14.75 -0.79 4.57
CA TYR A 220 16.10 -0.93 4.03
C TYR A 220 16.81 -2.16 4.63
N CYS A 221 16.78 -2.31 5.95
CA CYS A 221 17.37 -3.46 6.64
C CYS A 221 16.78 -4.77 6.14
N PHE A 222 15.45 -4.87 6.06
CA PHE A 222 14.77 -6.05 5.52
C PHE A 222 15.20 -6.35 4.07
N LEU A 223 15.18 -5.34 3.19
CA LEU A 223 15.60 -5.48 1.79
C LEU A 223 17.05 -5.94 1.66
N TYR A 224 17.95 -5.39 2.49
CA TYR A 224 19.36 -5.79 2.53
C TYR A 224 19.50 -7.30 2.80
N TYR A 225 18.81 -7.81 3.83
CA TYR A 225 18.83 -9.24 4.19
C TYR A 225 18.13 -10.12 3.16
N TYR A 226 16.99 -9.65 2.62
CA TYR A 226 16.26 -10.33 1.55
C TYR A 226 17.16 -10.54 0.33
N LEU A 227 17.93 -9.54 -0.07
CA LEU A 227 18.83 -9.62 -1.23
C LEU A 227 20.09 -10.46 -1.01
N GLN A 228 20.56 -10.63 0.24
CA GLN A 228 21.64 -11.58 0.51
C GLN A 228 21.20 -13.03 0.26
N ARG A 229 19.92 -13.33 0.51
CA ARG A 229 19.32 -14.66 0.28
C ARG A 229 18.81 -14.84 -1.15
N ASN A 230 18.61 -13.75 -1.88
CA ASN A 230 18.01 -13.73 -3.22
C ASN A 230 18.90 -13.00 -4.23
N THR A 231 20.10 -13.55 -4.44
CA THR A 231 21.15 -12.95 -5.27
C THR A 231 20.75 -12.81 -6.74
N GLN A 232 19.73 -13.54 -7.22
CA GLN A 232 19.18 -13.37 -8.57
C GLN A 232 18.66 -11.94 -8.83
N PHE A 233 18.19 -11.25 -7.79
CA PHE A 233 17.69 -9.88 -7.88
C PHE A 233 18.76 -8.81 -7.63
N LYS A 234 19.90 -9.22 -7.04
CA LYS A 234 20.97 -8.34 -6.59
C LYS A 234 21.84 -7.86 -7.75
N ALA A 235 22.21 -6.59 -7.72
CA ALA A 235 23.20 -5.96 -8.58
C ALA A 235 24.63 -6.20 -8.04
N ASN A 236 25.63 -6.09 -8.92
CA ASN A 236 27.03 -6.19 -8.51
C ASN A 236 27.56 -4.79 -8.18
N VAL A 237 27.18 -4.27 -7.00
CA VAL A 237 27.49 -2.91 -6.54
C VAL A 237 27.97 -2.92 -5.08
N ALA A 238 28.74 -1.90 -4.69
CA ALA A 238 29.17 -1.72 -3.32
C ALA A 238 28.00 -1.19 -2.45
N LEU A 239 27.59 -1.98 -1.46
CA LEU A 239 26.49 -1.59 -0.56
C LEU A 239 26.97 -0.57 0.48
N LYS A 240 26.23 0.54 0.61
CA LYS A 240 26.46 1.57 1.63
C LYS A 240 25.39 1.47 2.70
N SER A 241 25.73 1.77 3.96
CA SER A 241 24.78 1.76 5.08
C SER A 241 23.62 2.74 4.90
N PHE A 242 22.47 2.51 5.56
CA PHE A 242 21.34 3.46 5.56
C PHE A 242 21.76 4.88 5.94
N ARG A 243 22.65 5.03 6.93
CA ARG A 243 23.20 6.33 7.38
C ARG A 243 23.88 7.12 6.27
N PHE A 244 24.44 6.47 5.26
CA PHE A 244 25.01 7.17 4.10
C PHE A 244 23.94 7.92 3.29
N TYR A 245 22.73 7.34 3.21
CA TYR A 245 21.62 7.88 2.43
C TYR A 245 20.63 8.70 3.26
N SER A 246 20.70 8.64 4.59
CA SER A 246 19.67 9.20 5.48
C SER A 246 19.45 10.69 5.27
N GLU A 247 20.51 11.49 5.11
CA GLU A 247 20.36 12.94 4.89
C GLU A 247 19.63 13.25 3.59
N ARG A 248 19.97 12.54 2.51
CA ARG A 248 19.31 12.65 1.21
C ARG A 248 17.85 12.25 1.28
N LEU A 249 17.54 11.12 1.92
CA LEU A 249 16.17 10.65 2.11
C LEU A 249 15.34 11.65 2.94
N ILE A 250 15.92 12.20 4.01
CA ILE A 250 15.27 13.22 4.83
C ILE A 250 15.00 14.50 4.04
N GLU A 251 15.92 14.93 3.18
CA GLU A 251 15.71 16.09 2.30
C GLU A 251 14.48 15.88 1.41
N VAL A 252 14.37 14.70 0.77
CA VAL A 252 13.23 14.41 -0.10
C VAL A 252 11.91 14.29 0.67
N LEU A 253 11.92 13.70 1.88
CA LEU A 253 10.73 13.59 2.74
C LEU A 253 10.25 14.95 3.27
N LYS A 254 11.15 15.93 3.44
CA LYS A 254 10.79 17.26 3.93
C LYS A 254 10.10 18.14 2.88
N PHE A 255 10.16 17.76 1.61
CA PHE A 255 9.57 18.53 0.53
C PHE A 255 8.06 18.68 0.73
N GLU A 256 7.60 19.93 0.85
CA GLU A 256 6.19 20.24 1.04
C GLU A 256 5.49 20.38 -0.31
N GLY A 257 4.33 19.76 -0.43
CA GLY A 257 3.52 19.78 -1.66
C GLY A 257 2.40 18.76 -1.59
N ASN A 258 1.49 18.81 -2.57
CA ASN A 258 0.50 17.76 -2.77
C ASN A 258 1.17 16.44 -3.20
N VAL A 259 0.41 15.34 -3.20
CA VAL A 259 0.96 14.01 -3.48
C VAL A 259 1.63 13.92 -4.85
N GLU A 260 1.10 14.58 -5.88
CA GLU A 260 1.67 14.62 -7.22
C GLU A 260 2.99 15.38 -7.25
N GLU A 261 3.08 16.52 -6.58
CA GLU A 261 4.30 17.32 -6.46
C GLU A 261 5.40 16.58 -5.71
N ARG A 262 5.07 15.94 -4.58
CA ARG A 262 6.04 15.14 -3.82
C ARG A 262 6.50 13.93 -4.62
N HIS A 263 5.59 13.22 -5.29
CA HIS A 263 5.94 12.08 -6.15
C HIS A 263 6.84 12.51 -7.30
N LYS A 264 6.54 13.64 -7.94
CA LYS A 264 7.40 14.22 -8.99
C LYS A 264 8.79 14.59 -8.44
N ASN A 265 8.88 15.22 -7.28
CA ASN A 265 10.16 15.53 -6.64
C ASN A 265 11.00 14.26 -6.41
N TRP A 266 10.39 13.16 -5.96
CA TRP A 266 11.10 11.87 -5.89
C TRP A 266 11.59 11.39 -7.25
N LEU A 267 10.74 11.40 -8.28
CA LEU A 267 11.11 10.95 -9.63
C LEU A 267 12.24 11.80 -10.21
N ASP A 268 12.17 13.13 -10.09
CA ASP A 268 13.20 14.05 -10.58
C ASP A 268 14.56 13.76 -9.91
N LYS A 269 14.58 13.50 -8.59
CA LYS A 269 15.79 13.10 -7.85
C LYS A 269 16.31 11.74 -8.30
N ILE A 270 15.43 10.76 -8.57
CA ILE A 270 15.80 9.45 -9.13
C ILE A 270 16.44 9.64 -10.50
N HIS A 271 15.79 10.38 -11.41
CA HIS A 271 16.25 10.59 -12.80
C HIS A 271 17.61 11.28 -12.90
N GLN A 272 17.95 12.09 -11.89
CA GLN A 272 19.23 12.80 -11.80
C GLN A 272 20.32 12.02 -11.05
N ASN A 273 20.06 10.75 -10.70
CA ASN A 273 20.93 9.92 -9.88
C ASN A 273 21.34 10.57 -8.54
N TYR A 274 20.46 11.36 -7.92
CA TYR A 274 20.72 12.06 -6.67
C TYR A 274 21.10 11.09 -5.53
N PHE A 275 20.58 9.87 -5.57
CA PHE A 275 20.87 8.81 -4.59
C PHE A 275 22.13 8.00 -4.90
N GLU A 276 22.92 8.37 -5.92
CA GLU A 276 24.19 7.73 -6.27
C GLU A 276 24.08 6.21 -6.48
N PHE A 277 23.13 5.77 -7.31
CA PHE A 277 23.08 4.39 -7.76
C PHE A 277 24.33 4.10 -8.61
N GLU A 278 25.13 3.12 -8.19
CA GLU A 278 26.38 2.76 -8.86
C GLU A 278 26.11 2.16 -10.25
N ASP A 279 25.07 1.32 -10.37
CA ASP A 279 24.58 0.74 -11.62
C ASP A 279 23.40 1.54 -12.20
N PHE A 280 23.48 2.88 -12.16
CA PHE A 280 22.46 3.77 -12.72
C PHE A 280 22.21 3.50 -14.21
N ASP A 281 20.96 3.30 -14.61
CA ASP A 281 20.62 2.90 -15.99
C ASP A 281 19.39 3.62 -16.57
N GLU A 282 18.96 3.20 -17.77
CA GLU A 282 17.81 3.81 -18.47
C GLU A 282 16.48 3.64 -17.73
N ILE A 283 16.31 2.59 -16.93
CA ILE A 283 15.09 2.42 -16.13
C ILE A 283 15.04 3.47 -15.03
N ASP A 284 16.17 3.82 -14.43
CA ASP A 284 16.23 4.92 -13.47
C ASP A 284 15.88 6.26 -14.12
N LYS A 285 16.46 6.56 -15.29
CA LYS A 285 16.24 7.83 -16.00
C LYS A 285 14.80 8.05 -16.45
N THR A 286 14.04 6.98 -16.65
CA THR A 286 12.70 7.01 -17.25
C THR A 286 11.62 6.47 -16.32
N LEU A 287 11.96 6.22 -15.04
CA LEU A 287 11.02 5.67 -14.07
C LEU A 287 9.77 6.54 -13.99
N SER A 288 8.62 5.91 -14.16
CA SER A 288 7.30 6.53 -14.09
C SER A 288 6.27 5.52 -13.59
N TYR A 289 5.08 6.00 -13.26
CA TYR A 289 3.98 5.16 -12.80
C TYR A 289 2.65 5.61 -13.39
N ASP A 290 1.97 4.68 -14.06
CA ASP A 290 0.56 4.80 -14.45
C ASP A 290 -0.21 3.59 -13.88
N PRO A 291 -1.25 3.79 -13.05
CA PRO A 291 -2.01 2.72 -12.39
C PRO A 291 -2.72 1.75 -13.35
N ARG A 292 -2.77 2.07 -14.65
CA ARG A 292 -3.40 1.25 -15.68
C ARG A 292 -2.38 0.63 -16.65
N GLU A 293 -1.08 0.88 -16.49
CA GLU A 293 -0.02 0.33 -17.35
C GLU A 293 -0.11 -1.19 -17.40
N TRP A 294 0.04 -1.87 -16.25
CA TRP A 294 0.01 -3.34 -16.17
C TRP A 294 -1.31 -3.93 -16.69
N PHE A 295 -2.46 -3.31 -16.40
CA PHE A 295 -3.74 -3.77 -16.92
C PHE A 295 -3.78 -3.70 -18.45
N ARG A 296 -3.36 -2.57 -19.03
CA ARG A 296 -3.37 -2.38 -20.50
C ARG A 296 -2.33 -3.27 -21.20
N GLU A 297 -1.25 -3.66 -20.54
CA GLU A 297 -0.29 -4.66 -21.05
C GLU A 297 -0.92 -6.05 -21.16
N ALA A 298 -1.82 -6.40 -20.25
CA ALA A 298 -2.43 -7.73 -20.16
C ALA A 298 -3.75 -7.86 -20.94
N VAL A 299 -4.56 -6.81 -20.94
CA VAL A 299 -5.96 -6.85 -21.34
C VAL A 299 -6.28 -5.73 -22.32
N GLU A 300 -6.93 -6.08 -23.43
CA GLU A 300 -7.66 -5.13 -24.27
C GLU A 300 -9.10 -5.05 -23.78
N ALA A 301 -9.61 -3.84 -23.53
CA ALA A 301 -10.95 -3.60 -23.04
C ALA A 301 -11.70 -2.62 -23.96
N VAL A 302 -12.76 -3.09 -24.61
CA VAL A 302 -13.57 -2.28 -25.53
C VAL A 302 -14.94 -2.02 -24.91
N LYS A 303 -15.29 -0.75 -24.71
CA LYS A 303 -16.59 -0.36 -24.16
C LYS A 303 -17.70 -0.65 -25.17
N VAL A 304 -18.73 -1.37 -24.76
CA VAL A 304 -19.89 -1.69 -25.60
C VAL A 304 -20.79 -0.44 -25.72
N LYS A 305 -20.83 0.14 -26.93
CA LYS A 305 -21.60 1.38 -27.20
C LYS A 305 -23.05 1.11 -27.62
N ASN A 306 -23.31 0.01 -28.32
CA ASN A 306 -24.64 -0.34 -28.86
C ASN A 306 -25.67 -0.58 -27.73
N LEU A 307 -26.81 0.13 -27.75
CA LEU A 307 -27.86 0.04 -26.73
C LEU A 307 -28.41 -1.38 -26.54
N LEU A 308 -28.64 -2.13 -27.63
CA LEU A 308 -29.18 -3.50 -27.55
C LEU A 308 -28.17 -4.45 -26.89
N LYS A 309 -26.88 -4.29 -27.21
CA LYS A 309 -25.80 -5.09 -26.60
C LYS A 309 -25.47 -4.67 -25.16
N LYS A 310 -25.81 -3.45 -24.71
CA LYS A 310 -25.56 -3.06 -23.31
C LYS A 310 -26.34 -3.90 -22.30
N LEU A 311 -27.54 -4.38 -22.65
CA LEU A 311 -28.33 -5.26 -21.79
C LEU A 311 -27.63 -6.62 -21.62
N GLU A 312 -27.14 -7.20 -22.71
CA GLU A 312 -26.38 -8.46 -22.71
C GLU A 312 -25.06 -8.34 -21.92
N TYR A 313 -24.37 -7.20 -22.08
CA TYR A 313 -23.07 -6.96 -21.45
C TYR A 313 -23.15 -6.28 -20.09
N ARG A 314 -24.35 -6.03 -19.55
CA ARG A 314 -24.53 -5.49 -18.19
C ARG A 314 -23.93 -6.41 -17.14
N ALA A 315 -24.11 -7.72 -17.29
CA ALA A 315 -23.48 -8.74 -16.44
C ALA A 315 -21.94 -8.78 -16.57
N TYR A 316 -21.38 -8.14 -17.61
CA TYR A 316 -19.95 -8.10 -17.93
C TYR A 316 -19.40 -6.68 -17.88
N ASN A 317 -19.99 -5.83 -17.03
CA ASN A 317 -19.57 -4.44 -16.78
C ASN A 317 -19.61 -3.52 -18.01
N TYR A 318 -20.35 -3.87 -19.05
CA TYR A 318 -20.46 -3.13 -20.32
C TYR A 318 -19.17 -3.11 -21.15
N TYR A 319 -18.25 -4.04 -20.90
CA TYR A 319 -16.99 -4.16 -21.64
C TYR A 319 -16.84 -5.53 -22.30
N LEU A 320 -16.14 -5.52 -23.42
CA LEU A 320 -15.61 -6.68 -24.10
C LEU A 320 -14.13 -6.80 -23.75
N PHE A 321 -13.70 -7.94 -23.21
CA PHE A 321 -12.31 -8.15 -22.79
C PHE A 321 -11.62 -9.19 -23.68
N ARG A 322 -10.39 -8.88 -24.11
CA ARG A 322 -9.50 -9.82 -24.79
C ARG A 322 -8.19 -9.97 -24.02
N LYS A 323 -7.71 -11.21 -23.94
CA LYS A 323 -6.37 -11.52 -23.40
C LYS A 323 -5.34 -11.15 -24.47
N LYS A 324 -4.30 -10.42 -24.08
CA LYS A 324 -3.11 -10.22 -24.93
C LYS A 324 -2.19 -11.45 -24.85
N GLU A 325 -1.25 -11.58 -25.79
CA GLU A 325 -0.39 -12.77 -25.99
C GLU A 325 0.29 -13.25 -24.70
N ASN A 326 0.71 -12.33 -23.83
CA ASN A 326 1.40 -12.65 -22.57
C ASN A 326 0.51 -12.57 -21.31
N PHE A 327 -0.82 -12.69 -21.43
CA PHE A 327 -1.76 -12.44 -20.32
C PHE A 327 -1.37 -13.16 -19.01
N TYR A 328 -1.17 -14.47 -19.01
CA TYR A 328 -0.94 -15.24 -17.78
C TYR A 328 0.40 -14.94 -17.07
N ASN A 329 1.37 -14.41 -17.80
CA ASN A 329 2.69 -14.03 -17.27
C ASN A 329 2.86 -12.51 -17.17
N SER A 330 1.83 -11.73 -17.49
CA SER A 330 1.83 -10.28 -17.36
C SER A 330 2.01 -9.87 -15.90
N ASN A 331 2.55 -8.67 -15.69
CA ASN A 331 2.69 -8.11 -14.36
C ASN A 331 1.34 -8.00 -13.64
N TRP A 332 0.29 -7.62 -14.37
CA TRP A 332 -1.06 -7.48 -13.81
C TRP A 332 -1.60 -8.80 -13.25
N VAL A 333 -1.51 -9.90 -14.01
CA VAL A 333 -1.98 -11.20 -13.54
C VAL A 333 -1.15 -11.69 -12.34
N ARG A 334 0.17 -11.49 -12.37
CA ARG A 334 1.05 -11.88 -11.27
C ARG A 334 0.76 -11.07 -10.00
N PHE A 335 0.55 -9.77 -10.12
CA PHE A 335 0.11 -8.92 -9.00
C PHE A 335 -1.22 -9.40 -8.41
N MET A 336 -2.24 -9.61 -9.25
CA MET A 336 -3.57 -10.04 -8.78
C MET A 336 -3.51 -11.38 -8.03
N ARG A 337 -2.68 -12.32 -8.51
CA ARG A 337 -2.43 -13.60 -7.82
C ARG A 337 -1.65 -13.42 -6.52
N ALA A 338 -0.60 -12.60 -6.52
CA ALA A 338 0.20 -12.31 -5.33
C ALA A 338 -0.63 -11.62 -4.24
N ALA A 339 -1.57 -10.74 -4.62
CA ALA A 339 -2.50 -10.11 -3.70
C ALA A 339 -3.51 -11.12 -3.12
N ALA A 340 -4.02 -12.05 -3.94
CA ALA A 340 -4.92 -13.10 -3.45
C ALA A 340 -4.20 -14.00 -2.44
N GLU A 341 -2.96 -14.41 -2.75
CA GLU A 341 -2.10 -15.19 -1.87
C GLU A 341 -1.79 -14.42 -0.57
N HIS A 342 -1.44 -13.14 -0.68
CA HIS A 342 -1.19 -12.26 0.47
C HIS A 342 -2.35 -12.24 1.44
N LYS A 343 -3.55 -11.92 0.93
CA LYS A 343 -4.77 -11.88 1.73
C LYS A 343 -5.01 -13.21 2.42
N PHE A 344 -4.91 -14.31 1.67
CA PHE A 344 -5.14 -15.64 2.21
C PHE A 344 -4.19 -15.94 3.39
N VAL A 345 -2.88 -15.72 3.20
CA VAL A 345 -1.86 -15.98 4.23
C VAL A 345 -2.06 -15.08 5.45
N VAL A 346 -2.30 -13.78 5.26
CA VAL A 346 -2.50 -12.87 6.39
C VAL A 346 -3.72 -13.27 7.21
N VAL A 347 -4.88 -13.43 6.56
CA VAL A 347 -6.16 -13.67 7.25
C VAL A 347 -6.24 -15.07 7.85
N ASN A 348 -5.82 -16.11 7.10
CA ASN A 348 -6.09 -17.51 7.48
C ASN A 348 -4.90 -18.20 8.15
N ASP A 349 -3.68 -17.66 8.07
CA ASP A 349 -2.51 -18.28 8.68
C ASP A 349 -1.84 -17.39 9.74
N ILE A 350 -1.46 -16.17 9.38
CA ILE A 350 -0.67 -15.29 10.26
C ILE A 350 -1.49 -14.76 11.44
N LEU A 351 -2.67 -14.17 11.18
CA LEU A 351 -3.48 -13.56 12.24
C LEU A 351 -3.91 -14.56 13.31
N PRO A 352 -4.39 -15.78 12.97
CA PRO A 352 -4.69 -16.81 13.96
C PRO A 352 -3.49 -17.18 14.84
N LYS A 353 -2.27 -17.31 14.27
CA LYS A 353 -1.02 -17.57 15.02
C LYS A 353 -0.64 -16.43 15.99
N CYS A 354 -1.26 -15.27 15.85
CA CYS A 354 -1.07 -14.08 16.67
C CYS A 354 -2.27 -13.80 17.60
N GLY A 355 -3.20 -14.74 17.74
CA GLY A 355 -4.36 -14.64 18.63
C GLY A 355 -5.46 -13.71 18.12
N VAL A 356 -5.39 -13.32 16.85
CA VAL A 356 -6.40 -12.50 16.16
C VAL A 356 -7.20 -13.44 15.26
N ASN A 357 -8.35 -13.89 15.75
CA ASN A 357 -9.26 -14.74 14.98
C ASN A 357 -10.23 -13.86 14.20
N VAL A 358 -9.95 -13.70 12.92
CA VAL A 358 -10.76 -12.94 11.96
C VAL A 358 -11.34 -13.84 10.85
N GLY A 359 -11.29 -15.16 11.06
CA GLY A 359 -11.83 -16.20 10.18
C GLY A 359 -12.58 -17.24 10.98
#